data_AF-A0A8T5MY93-F1
#
_entry.id   AF-A0A8T5MY93-F1
#
_cell.length_a   1.000
_cell.length_b   1.000
_cell.length_c   1.000
_cell.angle_alpha   90.00
_cell.angle_beta   90.00
_cell.angle_gamma   90.00
#
_symmetry.space_group_name_H-M   'P 1'
#
loop_
_entity.id
_entity.type
_entity.pdbx_description
1 polymer ?
#
loop_
_entity_poly.entity_id
_entity_poly.type
_entity_poly.pdbx_seq_one_letter_code
_entity_poly.pdbx_strand_id
1 'polypeptide(L)'
;GSRLGSAAHLGIIDIKKVFGKETKENVKASIVLSVACALLLGFLGWLTSYALGYHVNIFTLITVTLIAGTLAGLILAFITVGIVIVAFRKGLDPDNITGPFLTTVGDIVTVICLFGAVILVGGI
;
A
#
# COMPACT_ATOMS: atom_id res chain seq x y z
N GLY A 1 -15.56 4.26 -10.55
CA GLY A 1 -16.77 4.80 -9.91
C GLY A 1 -18.02 4.50 -10.71
N SER A 2 -18.46 5.43 -11.57
CA SER A 2 -19.83 5.42 -12.15
C SER A 2 -20.22 4.16 -12.93
N ARG A 3 -19.31 3.57 -13.73
CA ARG A 3 -19.62 2.35 -14.52
C ARG A 3 -19.64 1.07 -13.67
N LEU A 4 -18.87 1.05 -12.58
CA LEU A 4 -18.79 -0.10 -11.66
C LEU A 4 -19.99 -0.13 -10.71
N GLY A 5 -20.46 1.03 -10.23
CA GLY A 5 -21.67 1.15 -9.42
C GLY A 5 -22.94 0.69 -10.17
N SER A 6 -23.09 1.08 -11.44
CA SER A 6 -24.22 0.64 -12.27
C SER A 6 -24.16 -0.86 -12.59
N ALA A 7 -22.98 -1.42 -12.84
CA ALA A 7 -22.83 -2.86 -13.10
C ALA A 7 -23.07 -3.73 -11.85
N ALA A 8 -22.78 -3.21 -10.65
CA ALA A 8 -23.04 -3.87 -9.38
C ALA A 8 -24.55 -3.93 -9.06
N HIS A 9 -25.28 -2.82 -9.29
CA HIS A 9 -26.72 -2.74 -9.05
C HIS A 9 -27.54 -3.63 -10.00
N LEU A 10 -27.03 -3.90 -11.20
CA LEU A 10 -27.64 -4.78 -12.20
C LEU A 10 -27.35 -6.28 -11.97
N GLY A 11 -26.60 -6.66 -10.93
CA GLY A 11 -26.24 -8.06 -10.67
C GLY A 11 -25.26 -8.66 -11.69
N ILE A 12 -24.60 -7.83 -12.50
CA ILE A 12 -23.70 -8.28 -13.59
C ILE A 12 -22.28 -8.57 -13.07
N ILE A 13 -21.94 -8.09 -11.87
CA ILE A 13 -20.65 -8.41 -11.22
C ILE A 13 -20.78 -9.76 -10.53
N ASP A 14 -20.54 -10.79 -11.31
CA ASP A 14 -20.29 -12.14 -10.84
C ASP A 14 -19.02 -12.09 -9.95
N ILE A 15 -19.16 -12.35 -8.64
CA ILE A 15 -18.05 -12.39 -7.66
C ILE A 15 -16.89 -13.28 -8.15
N LYS A 16 -17.18 -14.24 -9.03
CA LYS A 16 -16.19 -15.10 -9.70
C LYS A 16 -15.20 -14.35 -10.60
N LYS A 17 -15.53 -13.14 -11.11
CA LYS A 17 -14.63 -12.32 -11.93
C LYS A 17 -13.69 -11.41 -11.12
N VAL A 18 -13.87 -11.31 -9.80
CA VAL A 18 -13.01 -10.53 -8.90
C VAL A 18 -11.58 -11.08 -8.84
N PHE A 19 -11.38 -12.35 -9.18
CA PHE A 19 -10.06 -13.00 -9.35
C PHE A 19 -9.67 -13.23 -10.82
N GLY A 20 -10.19 -12.38 -11.71
CA GLY A 20 -9.90 -12.43 -13.14
C GLY A 20 -8.46 -12.02 -13.50
N LYS A 21 -8.16 -12.05 -14.79
CA LYS A 21 -6.87 -11.62 -15.35
C LYS A 21 -6.53 -10.17 -14.98
N GLU A 22 -7.52 -9.30 -14.98
CA GLU A 22 -7.43 -7.89 -14.56
C GLU A 22 -6.86 -7.73 -13.14
N THR A 23 -7.32 -8.53 -12.18
CA THR A 23 -6.83 -8.46 -10.79
C THR A 23 -5.38 -8.93 -10.69
N LYS A 24 -4.99 -9.94 -11.47
CA LYS A 24 -3.58 -10.38 -11.53
C LYS A 24 -2.67 -9.31 -12.14
N GLU A 25 -3.13 -8.64 -13.19
CA GLU A 25 -2.39 -7.53 -13.81
C GLU A 25 -2.28 -6.32 -12.86
N ASN A 26 -3.36 -5.97 -12.16
CA ASN A 26 -3.34 -4.92 -11.15
C ASN A 26 -2.44 -5.24 -9.95
N VAL A 27 -2.42 -6.49 -9.49
CA VAL A 27 -1.49 -6.93 -8.43
C VAL A 27 -0.04 -6.80 -8.89
N LYS A 28 0.27 -7.24 -10.13
CA LYS A 28 1.62 -7.07 -10.70
C LYS A 28 2.00 -5.59 -10.82
N ALA A 29 1.13 -4.76 -11.36
CA ALA A 29 1.34 -3.32 -11.47
C ALA A 29 1.57 -2.69 -10.08
N SER A 30 0.79 -3.10 -9.08
CA SER A 30 0.91 -2.60 -7.71
C SER A 30 2.23 -3.01 -7.05
N ILE A 31 2.71 -4.24 -7.29
CA ILE A 31 4.02 -4.68 -6.80
C ILE A 31 5.15 -3.87 -7.45
N VAL A 32 5.11 -3.73 -8.79
CA VAL A 32 6.12 -2.93 -9.52
C VAL A 32 6.12 -1.49 -9.05
N LEU A 33 4.93 -0.88 -8.87
CA LEU A 33 4.78 0.46 -8.36
C LEU A 33 5.33 0.59 -6.93
N SER A 34 5.03 -0.37 -6.06
CA SER A 34 5.52 -0.38 -4.68
C SER A 34 7.04 -0.44 -4.60
N VAL A 35 7.67 -1.30 -5.41
CA VAL A 35 9.14 -1.38 -5.50
C VAL A 35 9.73 -0.08 -6.05
N ALA A 36 9.16 0.47 -7.12
CA ALA A 36 9.60 1.73 -7.70
C ALA A 36 9.51 2.89 -6.69
N CYS A 37 8.40 3.00 -5.97
CA CYS A 37 8.22 3.99 -4.90
C CYS A 37 9.23 3.79 -3.77
N ALA A 38 9.48 2.55 -3.32
CA ALA A 38 10.44 2.29 -2.25
C ALA A 38 11.88 2.67 -2.64
N LEU A 39 12.29 2.40 -3.88
CA LEU A 39 13.59 2.82 -4.40
C LEU A 39 13.70 4.35 -4.47
N LEU A 40 12.66 5.02 -4.98
CA LEU A 40 12.58 6.48 -5.02
C LEU A 40 12.67 7.09 -3.61
N LEU A 41 11.91 6.56 -2.65
CA LEU A 41 11.93 7.01 -1.27
C LEU A 41 13.30 6.79 -0.61
N GLY A 42 13.95 5.66 -0.86
CA GLY A 42 15.29 5.38 -0.35
C GLY A 42 16.33 6.37 -0.92
N PHE A 43 16.25 6.66 -2.22
CA PHE A 43 17.10 7.64 -2.87
C PHE A 43 16.86 9.07 -2.36
N LEU A 44 15.60 9.48 -2.22
CA LEU A 44 15.25 10.79 -1.65
C LEU A 44 15.67 10.90 -0.17
N GLY A 45 15.52 9.83 0.60
CA GLY A 45 16.00 9.75 1.98
C GLY A 45 17.52 9.91 2.06
N TRP A 46 18.26 9.34 1.11
CA TRP A 46 19.70 9.53 1.02
C TRP A 46 20.07 10.97 0.62
N LEU A 47 19.38 11.53 -0.38
CA LEU A 47 19.61 12.91 -0.84
C LEU A 47 19.36 13.93 0.27
N THR A 48 18.29 13.75 1.04
CA THR A 48 17.96 14.61 2.19
C THR A 48 18.97 14.45 3.32
N SER A 49 19.41 13.22 3.61
CA SER A 49 20.47 12.97 4.59
C SER A 49 21.78 13.67 4.20
N TYR A 50 22.15 13.59 2.91
CA TYR A 50 23.32 14.28 2.37
C TYR A 50 23.20 15.80 2.47
N ALA A 51 22.04 16.38 2.14
CA ALA A 51 21.78 17.81 2.25
C ALA A 51 21.84 18.31 3.70
N LEU A 52 21.48 17.47 4.68
CA LEU A 52 21.57 17.76 6.10
C LEU A 52 22.97 17.52 6.70
N GLY A 53 23.93 17.04 5.90
CA GLY A 53 25.30 16.78 6.34
C GLY A 53 25.50 15.42 7.04
N TYR A 54 24.52 14.52 6.98
CA TYR A 54 24.63 13.17 7.51
C TYR A 54 25.10 12.19 6.43
N HIS A 55 26.19 11.47 6.71
CA HIS A 55 26.72 10.44 5.81
C HIS A 55 26.11 9.06 6.13
N VAL A 56 24.87 8.86 5.69
CA VAL A 56 24.19 7.56 5.80
C VAL A 56 24.45 6.73 4.54
N ASN A 57 24.66 5.42 4.72
CA ASN A 57 24.84 4.51 3.60
C ASN A 57 23.54 4.38 2.79
N ILE A 58 23.63 4.60 1.47
CA ILE A 58 22.48 4.52 0.56
C ILE A 58 21.82 3.13 0.56
N PHE A 59 22.61 2.06 0.68
CA PHE A 59 22.09 0.69 0.72
C PHE A 59 21.23 0.47 1.97
N THR A 60 21.65 1.01 3.12
CA THR A 60 20.87 0.93 4.37
C THR A 60 19.51 1.61 4.20
N LEU A 61 19.47 2.83 3.64
CA LEU A 61 18.22 3.55 3.44
C LEU A 61 17.29 2.86 2.43
N ILE A 62 17.84 2.36 1.32
CA ILE A 62 17.06 1.60 0.33
C ILE A 62 16.51 0.30 0.94
N THR A 63 17.31 -0.43 1.73
CA THR A 63 16.84 -1.65 2.39
C THR A 63 15.74 -1.35 3.41
N VAL A 64 15.88 -0.30 4.20
CA VAL A 64 14.84 0.15 5.15
C VAL A 64 13.54 0.49 4.42
N THR A 65 13.59 1.31 3.36
CA THR A 65 12.37 1.71 2.65
C THR A 65 11.72 0.55 1.90
N LEU A 66 12.51 -0.39 1.37
CA LEU A 66 11.98 -1.62 0.75
C LEU A 66 11.27 -2.52 1.75
N ILE A 67 11.88 -2.78 2.91
CA ILE A 67 11.28 -3.62 3.95
C ILE A 67 10.01 -2.94 4.50
N ALA A 68 10.12 -1.67 4.88
CA ALA A 68 9.00 -0.89 5.41
C ALA A 68 7.84 -0.82 4.41
N GLY A 69 8.10 -0.44 3.16
CA GLY A 69 7.09 -0.31 2.12
C GLY A 69 6.43 -1.64 1.76
N THR A 70 7.19 -2.73 1.71
CA THR A 70 6.64 -4.06 1.42
C THR A 70 5.74 -4.56 2.55
N LEU A 71 6.18 -4.42 3.81
CA LEU A 71 5.38 -4.80 4.98
C LEU A 71 4.10 -3.96 5.08
N ALA A 72 4.23 -2.64 4.96
CA ALA A 72 3.09 -1.74 5.02
C ALA A 72 2.09 -2.03 3.89
N GLY A 73 2.58 -2.22 2.66
CA GLY A 73 1.75 -2.56 1.51
C GLY A 73 1.00 -3.88 1.67
N LEU A 74 1.65 -4.92 2.21
CA LEU A 74 1.00 -6.20 2.51
C LEU A 74 -0.11 -6.04 3.56
N ILE A 75 0.19 -5.38 4.68
CA ILE A 75 -0.79 -5.15 5.75
C ILE A 75 -1.97 -4.34 5.23
N LEU A 76 -1.71 -3.26 4.49
CA LEU A 76 -2.74 -2.40 3.95
C LEU A 76 -3.59 -3.12 2.88
N ALA A 77 -3.00 -4.02 2.09
CA ALA A 77 -3.74 -4.85 1.15
C ALA A 77 -4.74 -5.76 1.89
N PHE A 78 -4.32 -6.42 2.97
CA PHE A 78 -5.23 -7.24 3.80
C PHE A 78 -6.35 -6.41 4.42
N ILE A 79 -6.02 -5.25 4.98
CA ILE A 79 -7.00 -4.32 5.56
C ILE A 79 -8.00 -3.88 4.49
N THR A 80 -7.53 -3.51 3.30
CA THR A 80 -8.38 -3.08 2.17
C THR A 80 -9.35 -4.18 1.78
N VAL A 81 -8.88 -5.41 1.59
CA VAL A 81 -9.74 -6.55 1.26
C VAL A 81 -10.77 -6.79 2.36
N GLY A 82 -10.37 -6.71 3.64
CA GLY A 82 -11.28 -6.83 4.78
C GLY A 82 -12.38 -5.76 4.78
N ILE A 83 -12.01 -4.49 4.57
CA ILE A 83 -12.98 -3.38 4.51
C ILE A 83 -13.94 -3.57 3.35
N VAL A 84 -13.44 -3.95 2.16
CA VAL A 84 -14.29 -4.21 0.98
C VAL A 84 -15.30 -5.31 1.28
N ILE A 85 -14.88 -6.43 1.87
CA ILE A 85 -15.80 -7.53 2.23
C ILE A 85 -16.86 -7.05 3.24
N VAL A 86 -16.46 -6.31 4.28
CA VAL A 86 -17.40 -5.80 5.30
C VAL A 86 -18.39 -4.80 4.71
N ALA A 87 -17.92 -3.89 3.84
CA ALA A 87 -18.75 -2.91 3.16
C ALA A 87 -19.82 -3.61 2.29
N PHE A 88 -19.41 -4.61 1.50
CA PHE A 88 -20.32 -5.44 0.71
C PHE A 88 -21.37 -6.14 1.58
N ARG A 89 -20.99 -6.73 2.73
CA ARG A 89 -21.95 -7.42 3.62
C ARG A 89 -22.94 -6.46 4.28
N LYS A 90 -22.56 -5.19 4.47
CA LYS A 90 -23.42 -4.15 5.06
C LYS A 90 -24.21 -3.34 4.03
N GLY A 91 -24.05 -3.62 2.72
CA GLY A 91 -24.69 -2.85 1.66
C GLY A 91 -24.21 -1.39 1.60
N LEU A 92 -23.03 -1.10 2.15
CA LEU A 92 -22.42 0.22 2.15
C LEU A 92 -21.52 0.36 0.93
N ASP A 93 -21.55 1.51 0.26
CA ASP A 93 -20.59 1.80 -0.81
C ASP A 93 -19.18 1.91 -0.21
N PRO A 94 -18.25 1.00 -0.56
CA PRO A 94 -16.90 1.02 -0.01
C PRO A 94 -16.21 2.35 -0.32
N ASP A 95 -16.46 2.95 -1.49
CA ASP A 95 -15.84 4.22 -1.92
C ASP A 95 -16.10 5.39 -0.94
N ASN A 96 -17.21 5.38 -0.20
CA ASN A 96 -17.61 6.50 0.66
C ASN A 96 -16.94 6.50 2.04
N ILE A 97 -16.44 5.33 2.48
CA ILE A 97 -15.81 5.14 3.79
C ILE A 97 -14.33 4.84 3.62
N THR A 98 -13.96 4.14 2.54
CA THR A 98 -12.59 3.67 2.33
C THR A 98 -11.61 4.79 2.07
N GLY A 99 -11.96 5.87 1.35
CA GLY A 99 -10.99 6.91 0.98
C GLY A 99 -10.22 7.50 2.18
N PRO A 100 -10.88 8.31 3.04
CA PRO A 100 -10.20 8.96 4.17
C PRO A 100 -9.70 7.96 5.22
N PHE A 101 -10.47 6.89 5.45
CA PHE A 101 -10.13 5.89 6.46
C PHE A 101 -8.90 5.07 6.06
N LEU A 102 -8.83 4.61 4.82
CA LEU A 102 -7.72 3.80 4.32
C LEU A 102 -6.43 4.59 4.26
N THR A 103 -6.48 5.88 3.88
CA THR A 103 -5.31 6.75 3.93
C THR A 103 -4.80 6.91 5.36
N THR A 104 -5.68 7.22 6.31
CA THR A 104 -5.28 7.40 7.72
C THR A 104 -4.67 6.13 8.32
N VAL A 105 -5.32 4.98 8.09
CA VAL A 105 -4.79 3.68 8.54
C VAL A 105 -3.49 3.34 7.82
N GLY A 106 -3.40 3.64 6.52
CA GLY A 106 -2.19 3.47 5.72
C GLY A 106 -1.01 4.26 6.26
N ASP A 107 -1.21 5.51 6.65
CA ASP A 107 -0.16 6.35 7.23
C ASP A 107 0.34 5.78 8.56
N ILE A 108 -0.57 5.40 9.47
CA ILE A 108 -0.22 4.79 10.76
C ILE A 108 0.58 3.51 10.56
N VAL A 109 0.09 2.61 9.70
CA VAL A 109 0.75 1.33 9.40
C VAL A 109 2.13 1.57 8.79
N THR A 110 2.24 2.50 7.84
CA THR A 110 3.51 2.82 7.16
C THR A 110 4.54 3.34 8.15
N VAL A 111 4.16 4.25 9.06
CA VAL A 111 5.07 4.75 10.10
C VAL A 111 5.54 3.63 11.01
N ILE A 112 4.64 2.76 11.49
CA ILE A 112 5.00 1.62 12.36
C ILE A 112 5.97 0.68 11.63
N CYS A 113 5.68 0.33 10.38
CA CYS A 113 6.55 -0.52 9.57
C CYS A 113 7.91 0.12 9.30
N LEU A 114 7.95 1.44 9.11
CA LEU A 114 9.18 2.19 8.91
C LEU A 114 10.06 2.18 10.16
N PHE A 115 9.48 2.46 11.33
CA PHE A 115 10.18 2.33 12.61
C PHE A 115 10.71 0.91 12.83
N GLY A 116 9.88 -0.12 12.59
CA GLY A 116 10.29 -1.51 12.70
C GLY A 116 11.43 -1.89 11.74
N ALA A 117 11.39 -1.42 10.49
CA ALA A 117 12.44 -1.65 9.52
C ALA A 117 13.77 -0.96 9.91
N VAL A 118 13.70 0.26 10.45
CA VAL A 118 14.88 0.96 10.97
C VAL A 118 15.51 0.20 12.13
N ILE A 119 14.72 -0.32 13.08
CA ILE A 119 15.25 -1.12 14.19
C ILE A 119 15.93 -2.39 13.66
N LEU A 120 15.26 -3.09 12.75
CA LEU A 120 15.73 -4.36 12.20
C LEU A 120 17.03 -4.22 11.38
N VAL A 121 17.16 -3.16 10.59
CA VAL A 121 18.32 -2.93 9.71
C VAL A 121 19.42 -2.12 10.42
N GLY A 122 19.02 -1.14 11.23
CA GLY A 122 19.91 -0.25 11.96
C GLY A 122 20.62 -0.91 13.14
N GLY A 123 20.14 -2.06 13.61
CA GLY A 123 20.81 -2.85 14.65
C GLY A 123 20.85 -2.14 16.00
N ILE A 124 19.74 -1.51 16.40
CA ILE A 124 19.55 -0.95 17.74
C ILE A 124 18.87 -1.99 18.63
#